data_AF-A0A822IVM2-F1
#
_entry.id   AF-A0A822IVM2-F1
#
_cell.length_a   1.000
_cell.length_b   1.000
_cell.length_c   1.000
_cell.angle_alpha   90.00
_cell.angle_beta   90.00
_cell.angle_gamma   90.00
#
_symmetry.space_group_name_H-M   'P 1'
#
loop_
_entity.id
_entity.type
_entity.pdbx_description
1 polymer ?
#
loop_
_entity_poly.entity_id
_entity_poly.type
_entity_poly.pdbx_seq_one_letter_code
_entity_poly.pdbx_strand_id
1 'polypeptide(L)'
;MTAYKTKDICSSLKKKGFSETPKNRHIHYILYENGKKTEVFTFISRGIAEYNDNLLGSMKKQLHLESKTELKNFIECPMAKEQYHDLLIERGCIE
;
A
#
# COMPACT_ATOMS: atom_id res chain seq x y z
N MET A 1 -3.71 18.20 8.94
CA MET A 1 -2.75 17.55 8.02
C MET A 1 -2.49 16.18 8.57
N THR A 2 -2.81 15.13 7.80
CA THR A 2 -2.51 13.76 8.22
C THR A 2 -1.20 13.36 7.56
N ALA A 3 -0.18 13.09 8.38
CA ALA A 3 1.11 12.59 7.92
C ALA A 3 1.34 11.21 8.51
N TYR A 4 1.83 10.28 7.69
CA TYR A 4 2.20 8.94 8.14
C TYR A 4 3.69 8.73 7.94
N LYS A 5 4.34 8.13 8.94
CA LYS A 5 5.76 7.77 8.82
C LYS A 5 5.90 6.68 7.77
N THR A 6 6.89 6.85 6.92
CA THR A 6 7.21 5.90 5.86
C THR A 6 7.46 4.50 6.42
N LYS A 7 8.03 4.41 7.63
CA LYS A 7 8.24 3.12 8.34
C LYS A 7 6.92 2.38 8.62
N ASP A 8 5.87 3.10 9.02
CA ASP A 8 4.57 2.52 9.34
C ASP A 8 3.88 2.02 8.07
N ILE A 9 3.96 2.80 6.99
CA ILE A 9 3.48 2.42 5.66
C ILE A 9 4.19 1.15 5.17
N CYS A 10 5.53 1.12 5.22
CA CYS A 10 6.33 -0.05 4.83
C CYS A 10 5.93 -1.31 5.64
N SER A 11 5.75 -1.16 6.96
CA SER A 11 5.33 -2.25 7.84
C SER A 11 3.95 -2.79 7.47
N SER A 12 2.99 -1.90 7.22
CA SER A 12 1.65 -2.28 6.77
C SER A 12 1.70 -3.02 5.42
N LEU A 13 2.39 -2.48 4.40
CA LEU A 13 2.53 -3.12 3.09
C LEU A 13 3.05 -4.57 3.20
N LYS A 14 4.11 -4.79 3.98
CA LYS A 14 4.66 -6.14 4.20
C LYS A 14 3.64 -7.08 4.85
N LYS A 15 2.90 -6.62 5.86
CA LYS A 15 1.83 -7.40 6.50
C LYS A 15 0.70 -7.77 5.54
N LYS A 16 0.47 -6.99 4.49
CA LYS A 16 -0.56 -7.24 3.46
C LYS A 16 -0.12 -8.17 2.33
N GLY A 17 1.14 -8.63 2.38
CA GLY A 17 1.69 -9.52 1.36
C GLY A 17 2.38 -8.79 0.20
N PHE A 18 2.69 -7.50 0.35
CA PHE A 18 3.54 -6.83 -0.62
C PHE A 18 4.99 -7.27 -0.43
N SER A 19 5.64 -7.59 -1.54
CA SER A 19 7.08 -7.84 -1.57
C SER A 19 7.82 -6.56 -1.94
N GLU A 20 8.87 -6.24 -1.18
CA GLU A 20 9.69 -5.06 -1.45
C GLU A 20 10.78 -5.39 -2.48
N THR A 21 10.94 -4.53 -3.47
CA THR A 21 12.02 -4.60 -4.46
C THR A 21 12.76 -3.26 -4.49
N PRO A 22 13.98 -3.18 -3.94
CA PRO A 22 14.76 -1.95 -3.95
C PRO A 22 15.15 -1.57 -5.40
N LYS A 23 14.82 -0.34 -5.82
CA LYS A 23 15.15 0.18 -7.16
C LYS A 23 15.60 1.64 -7.13
N ASN A 24 16.90 1.88 -7.33
CA ASN A 24 17.50 3.22 -7.32
C ASN A 24 17.06 4.07 -6.11
N ARG A 25 16.30 5.15 -6.35
CA ARG A 25 15.83 6.10 -5.33
C ARG A 25 14.52 5.68 -4.64
N HIS A 26 13.88 4.63 -5.14
CA HIS A 26 12.59 4.14 -4.64
C HIS A 26 12.69 2.68 -4.17
N ILE A 27 11.73 2.29 -3.34
CA ILE A 27 11.47 0.91 -2.98
C ILE A 27 10.10 0.59 -3.56
N HIS A 28 10.04 -0.35 -4.50
CA HIS A 28 8.78 -0.79 -5.07
C HIS A 28 8.17 -1.84 -4.15
N TYR A 29 6.86 -1.75 -3.93
CA TYR A 29 6.07 -2.73 -3.21
C TYR A 29 5.04 -3.27 -4.18
N ILE A 30 5.13 -4.56 -4.46
CA ILE A 30 4.24 -5.23 -5.41
C ILE A 30 3.48 -6.32 -4.66
N LEU A 31 2.16 -6.36 -4.83
CA LEU A 31 1.34 -7.40 -4.25
C LEU A 31 1.46 -8.67 -5.09
N TYR A 32 1.69 -9.78 -4.41
CA TYR A 32 1.67 -11.10 -5.00
C TYR A 32 0.49 -11.89 -4.43
N GLU A 33 -0.29 -12.48 -5.32
CA GLU A 33 -1.43 -13.32 -4.98
C GLU A 33 -1.19 -14.67 -5.65
N ASN A 34 -1.24 -15.75 -4.85
CA ASN A 34 -0.94 -17.12 -5.28
C ASN A 34 0.41 -17.28 -6.04
N GLY A 35 1.42 -16.46 -5.68
CA GLY A 35 2.74 -16.45 -6.33
C GLY A 35 2.79 -15.71 -7.67
N LYS A 36 1.66 -15.18 -8.15
CA LYS A 36 1.58 -14.34 -9.34
C LYS A 36 1.68 -12.87 -8.97
N LYS A 37 2.33 -12.10 -9.84
CA LYS A 37 2.42 -10.65 -9.71
C LYS A 37 1.07 -10.03 -10.09
N THR A 38 0.53 -9.19 -9.22
CA THR A 38 -0.70 -8.43 -9.50
C THR A 38 -0.40 -7.05 -10.09
N GLU A 39 -1.43 -6.34 -10.56
CA GLU A 39 -1.34 -4.94 -10.98
C GLU A 39 -1.32 -3.96 -9.80
N VAL A 40 -1.51 -4.45 -8.57
CA VAL A 40 -1.51 -3.62 -7.36
C VAL A 40 -0.08 -3.41 -6.88
N PHE A 41 0.42 -2.19 -7.03
CA PHE A 41 1.77 -1.83 -6.58
C PHE A 41 1.83 -0.37 -6.12
N THR A 42 2.76 -0.09 -5.21
CA THR A 42 3.13 1.28 -4.82
C THR A 42 4.64 1.42 -4.75
N PHE A 43 5.13 2.66 -4.61
CA PHE A 43 6.55 2.91 -4.41
C PHE A 43 6.78 3.94 -3.32
N ILE A 44 7.86 3.73 -2.59
CA ILE A 44 8.27 4.57 -1.47
C ILE A 44 9.63 5.17 -1.75
N SER A 45 9.74 6.49 -1.64
CA SER A 45 11.01 7.21 -1.79
C SER A 45 11.89 7.01 -0.55
N ARG A 46 13.16 6.63 -0.74
CA ARG A 46 14.09 6.30 0.37
C ARG A 46 14.43 7.49 1.28
N GLY A 47 14.34 8.72 0.77
CA GLY A 47 14.73 9.94 1.49
C GLY A 47 13.56 10.67 2.17
N ILE A 48 12.34 10.15 2.09
CA ILE A 48 11.16 10.78 2.68
C ILE A 48 10.86 10.07 4.00
N ALA A 49 10.81 10.82 5.10
CA ALA A 49 10.49 10.29 6.41
C ALA A 49 8.98 10.11 6.62
N GLU A 50 8.17 11.00 6.04
CA GLU A 50 6.72 11.08 6.25
C GLU A 50 6.00 11.46 4.95
N TYR A 51 4.86 10.81 4.70
CA TYR A 51 4.01 11.10 3.56
C TYR A 51 2.87 12.03 3.98
N ASN A 52 2.76 13.17 3.30
CA ASN A 52 1.68 14.14 3.49
C ASN A 52 0.47 13.79 2.61
N ASP A 53 -0.64 14.53 2.77
CA ASP A 53 -1.89 14.35 2.04
C ASP A 53 -1.72 14.19 0.51
N ASN A 54 -0.76 14.87 -0.11
CA ASN A 54 -0.49 14.77 -1.55
C ASN A 54 0.06 13.39 -1.92
N LEU A 55 1.14 12.95 -1.25
CA LEU A 55 1.75 11.65 -1.50
C LEU A 55 0.80 10.50 -1.11
N LEU A 56 0.05 10.68 -0.03
CA LEU A 56 -0.99 9.75 0.41
C LEU A 56 -2.10 9.64 -0.64
N GLY A 57 -2.50 10.73 -1.28
CA GLY A 57 -3.48 10.72 -2.37
C GLY A 57 -3.03 9.88 -3.57
N SER A 58 -1.75 9.97 -3.95
CA SER A 58 -1.16 9.13 -5.00
C SER A 58 -1.09 7.66 -4.59
N MET A 59 -0.65 7.37 -3.38
CA MET A 59 -0.57 6.02 -2.84
C MET A 59 -1.95 5.36 -2.72
N LYS A 60 -2.96 6.11 -2.32
CA LYS A 60 -4.36 5.66 -2.25
C LYS A 60 -4.83 5.10 -3.59
N LYS A 61 -4.57 5.81 -4.69
CA LYS A 61 -4.93 5.36 -6.05
C LYS A 61 -4.18 4.11 -6.46
N GLN A 62 -2.88 4.04 -6.16
CA GLN A 62 -2.00 2.89 -6.45
C GLN A 62 -2.40 1.62 -5.71
N LEU A 63 -2.94 1.76 -4.49
CA LEU A 63 -3.41 0.65 -3.67
C LEU A 63 -4.90 0.33 -3.89
N HIS A 64 -5.52 0.95 -4.89
CA HIS A 64 -6.95 0.82 -5.19
C HIS A 64 -7.85 1.10 -3.99
N LEU A 65 -7.51 2.11 -3.18
CA LEU A 65 -8.32 2.58 -2.06
C LEU A 65 -9.18 3.78 -2.48
N GLU A 66 -10.44 3.83 -2.05
CA GLU A 66 -11.39 4.86 -2.49
C GLU A 66 -11.42 6.05 -1.53
N SER A 67 -11.23 5.81 -0.23
CA SER A 67 -11.35 6.84 0.80
C SER A 67 -10.06 7.06 1.60
N LYS A 68 -9.94 8.25 2.23
CA LYS A 68 -8.87 8.50 3.19
C LYS A 68 -8.98 7.57 4.41
N THR A 69 -10.20 7.19 4.79
CA THR A 69 -10.48 6.25 5.87
C THR A 69 -9.94 4.86 5.55
N GLU A 70 -10.10 4.36 4.32
CA GLU A 70 -9.51 3.11 3.89
C GLU A 70 -7.98 3.15 3.97
N LEU A 71 -7.35 4.23 3.50
CA LEU A 71 -5.90 4.40 3.61
C LEU A 71 -5.42 4.43 5.06
N LYS A 72 -6.17 5.12 5.93
CA LYS A 72 -5.92 5.13 7.38
C LYS A 72 -6.03 3.72 7.96
N ASN A 73 -7.09 2.99 7.65
CA ASN A 73 -7.31 1.62 8.12
C ASN A 73 -6.25 0.65 7.60
N PHE A 74 -5.76 0.88 6.38
CA PHE A 74 -4.65 0.14 5.80
C PHE A 74 -3.36 0.40 6.59
N ILE A 75 -2.99 1.66 6.84
CA ILE A 75 -1.71 2.02 7.48
C ILE A 75 -1.72 1.72 8.99
N GLU A 76 -2.76 2.16 9.71
CA GLU A 76 -2.89 2.00 11.17
C GLU A 76 -3.34 0.59 11.59
N CYS A 77 -3.52 -0.30 10.61
CA CYS A 77 -3.64 -1.74 10.80
C CYS A 77 -4.93 -2.30 11.48
N PRO A 78 -6.10 -1.62 11.57
CA PRO A 78 -7.34 -2.36 11.86
C PRO A 78 -7.79 -3.25 10.70
N MET A 79 -7.39 -2.94 9.46
CA MET A 79 -7.69 -3.79 8.32
C MET A 79 -6.82 -5.06 8.39
N ALA A 80 -7.38 -6.25 8.22
CA ALA A 80 -6.65 -7.52 8.12
C ALA A 80 -6.10 -7.75 6.70
N LYS A 81 -5.25 -8.75 6.49
CA LYS A 81 -4.75 -9.06 5.14
C LYS A 81 -5.90 -9.55 4.27
N GLU A 82 -6.70 -10.49 4.76
CA GLU A 82 -7.85 -11.04 4.03
C GLU A 82 -8.81 -9.93 3.62
N GLN A 83 -9.20 -9.04 4.53
CA GLN A 83 -10.09 -7.91 4.22
C GLN A 83 -9.57 -7.02 3.08
N TYR A 84 -8.26 -6.85 2.96
CA TYR A 84 -7.68 -6.08 1.85
C TYR A 84 -7.74 -6.87 0.54
N HIS A 85 -7.50 -8.18 0.58
CA HIS A 85 -7.61 -9.05 -0.58
C HIS A 85 -9.06 -9.14 -1.06
N ASP A 86 -10.02 -9.36 -0.16
CA ASP A 86 -11.45 -9.39 -0.46
C ASP A 86 -11.88 -8.09 -1.16
N LEU A 87 -11.46 -6.94 -0.63
CA LEU A 87 -11.73 -5.64 -1.24
C LEU A 87 -11.11 -5.48 -2.64
N LEU A 88 -9.94 -6.08 -2.89
CA LEU A 88 -9.33 -6.08 -4.23
C LEU A 88 -10.07 -7.03 -5.19
N ILE A 89 -10.58 -8.17 -4.72
CA ILE A 89 -11.38 -9.12 -5.51
C ILE A 89 -12.73 -8.48 -5.87
N GLU A 90 -13.42 -7.86 -4.91
CA GLU A 90 -14.68 -7.12 -5.15
C GLU A 90 -14.49 -5.99 -6.18
N ARG A 91 -13.30 -5.38 -6.19
CA ARG A 91 -12.91 -4.32 -7.14
C ARG A 91 -12.35 -4.86 -8.46
N GLY A 92 -12.27 -6.19 -8.65
CA GLY A 92 -11.74 -6.84 -9.85
C GLY A 92 -10.26 -6.56 -10.13
N CYS A 93 -9.48 -6.25 -9.09
CA CYS A 93 -8.05 -5.94 -9.20
C CYS A 93 -7.17 -7.20 -9.14
N ILE A 94 -7.67 -8.26 -8.49
CA ILE A 94 -7.02 -9.55 -8.27
C ILE A 94 -8.08 -10.68 -8.32
N GLU A 95 -7.67 -11.97 -8.35
CA GLU A 95 -8.56 -13.14 -8.63
C GLU A 95 -8.76 -14.09 -7.43
#